data_AF-A0A0L7RBQ9-F1
#
_entry.id   AF-A0A0L7RBQ9-F1
#
_cell.length_a   1.000
_cell.length_b   1.000
_cell.length_c   1.000
_cell.angle_alpha   90.00
_cell.angle_beta   90.00
_cell.angle_gamma   90.00
#
_symmetry.space_group_name_H-M   'P 1'
#
loop_
_entity.id
_entity.type
_entity.pdbx_description
1 polymer ?
#
loop_
_entity_poly.entity_id
_entity_poly.type
_entity_poly.pdbx_seq_one_letter_code
_entity_poly.pdbx_strand_id
1 'polypeptide(L)'
;MRATFVVKTILIVLSIAFVTYSFVCFSIGENSTFTEENDQAKKILYWNRMYDDETFRMGKGEIFHDCPVSNCYATDDRNYANLTDFDAILFHEVNLDVWDQPRARSPKQWYVFVKMASPYNVQPVNYLFEGNFNATMTYYLDSDIPWTYGIVRDKLSNETVAPLQNAKWSSFHDRPGNI
;
A
#
# COMPACT_ATOMS: atom_id res chain seq x y z
N MET A 1 -26.18 41.38 -51.72
CA MET A 1 -25.14 40.38 -52.08
C MET A 1 -23.88 40.41 -51.21
N ARG A 2 -23.50 41.53 -50.56
CA ARG A 2 -22.26 41.61 -49.76
C ARG A 2 -22.35 41.01 -48.35
N ALA A 3 -23.49 41.14 -47.66
CA ALA A 3 -23.64 40.65 -46.28
C ALA A 3 -23.65 39.11 -46.15
N THR A 4 -24.29 38.40 -47.08
CA THR A 4 -24.33 36.93 -47.09
C THR A 4 -22.96 36.29 -47.39
N PHE A 5 -22.11 36.98 -48.15
CA PHE A 5 -20.74 36.55 -48.40
C PHE A 5 -19.89 36.68 -47.12
N VAL A 6 -19.98 37.82 -46.43
CA VAL A 6 -19.26 38.06 -45.17
C VAL A 6 -19.63 37.04 -44.08
N VAL A 7 -20.92 36.70 -43.93
CA VAL A 7 -21.37 35.70 -42.96
C VAL A 7 -20.84 34.30 -43.28
N LYS A 8 -20.85 33.90 -44.56
CA LYS A 8 -20.26 32.61 -44.97
C LYS A 8 -18.76 32.56 -44.71
N THR A 9 -18.03 33.64 -44.96
CA THR A 9 -16.58 33.67 -44.72
C THR A 9 -16.26 33.57 -43.23
N ILE A 10 -17.02 34.26 -42.36
CA ILE A 10 -16.85 34.18 -40.90
C ILE A 10 -17.13 32.77 -40.38
N LEU A 11 -18.20 32.12 -40.83
CA LEU A 11 -18.54 30.76 -40.42
C LEU A 11 -17.47 29.75 -40.84
N ILE A 12 -16.90 29.89 -42.04
CA ILE A 12 -15.81 29.03 -42.51
C ILE A 12 -14.56 29.24 -41.64
N VAL A 13 -14.17 30.48 -41.37
CA VAL A 13 -12.98 30.78 -40.53
C VAL A 13 -13.16 30.23 -39.11
N LEU A 14 -14.35 30.38 -38.51
CA LEU A 14 -14.64 29.82 -37.18
C LEU A 14 -14.58 28.29 -37.16
N SER A 15 -15.09 27.62 -38.20
CA SER A 15 -15.03 26.17 -38.31
C SER A 15 -13.60 25.65 -38.47
N ILE A 16 -12.77 26.33 -39.27
CA ILE A 16 -11.35 25.98 -39.43
C ILE A 16 -10.61 26.19 -38.10
N ALA A 17 -10.82 27.32 -37.44
CA ALA A 17 -10.20 27.60 -36.14
C ALA A 17 -10.56 26.53 -35.09
N PHE A 18 -11.83 26.12 -35.03
CA PHE A 18 -12.29 25.06 -34.13
C PHE A 18 -11.61 23.72 -34.43
N VAL A 19 -11.56 23.30 -35.71
CA VAL A 19 -10.91 22.05 -36.12
C VAL A 19 -9.42 22.08 -35.78
N THR A 20 -8.73 23.21 -36.03
CA THR A 20 -7.30 23.33 -35.68
C THR A 20 -7.07 23.31 -34.18
N TYR A 21 -7.95 23.92 -33.39
CA TYR A 21 -7.83 23.92 -31.92
C TYR A 21 -8.05 22.51 -31.36
N SER A 22 -9.04 21.77 -31.87
CA SER A 22 -9.24 20.36 -31.51
C SER A 22 -8.05 19.47 -31.88
N PHE A 23 -7.44 19.68 -33.06
CA PHE A 23 -6.28 18.90 -33.50
C PHE A 23 -5.02 19.21 -32.66
N VAL A 24 -4.83 20.47 -32.29
CA VAL A 24 -3.75 20.91 -31.40
C VAL A 24 -3.98 20.38 -29.98
N CYS A 25 -5.20 20.46 -29.44
CA CYS A 25 -5.54 19.85 -28.14
C CYS A 25 -5.34 18.34 -28.14
N PHE A 26 -5.70 17.64 -29.23
CA PHE A 26 -5.43 16.22 -29.38
C PHE A 26 -3.93 15.91 -29.40
N SER A 27 -3.12 16.79 -29.99
CA SER A 27 -1.67 16.62 -30.07
C SER A 27 -0.92 17.04 -28.78
N ILE A 28 -1.56 17.83 -27.91
CA ILE A 28 -1.00 18.30 -26.61
C ILE A 28 -1.55 17.46 -25.44
N GLY A 29 -2.38 16.45 -25.69
CA GLY A 29 -2.85 15.50 -24.69
C GLY A 29 -1.71 14.63 -24.13
N GLU A 30 -1.29 14.98 -22.92
CA GLU A 30 -0.61 14.13 -21.92
C GLU A 30 0.74 13.47 -22.30
N ASN A 31 1.83 14.19 -22.00
CA ASN A 31 3.08 13.55 -21.56
C ASN A 31 3.04 13.34 -20.04
N SER A 32 2.03 12.62 -19.55
CA SER A 32 2.16 11.94 -18.26
C SER A 32 2.88 10.63 -18.56
N THR A 33 4.07 10.45 -18.00
CA THR A 33 4.69 9.13 -17.91
C THR A 33 3.84 8.31 -16.93
N PHE A 34 2.69 7.83 -17.39
CA PHE A 34 1.99 6.73 -16.77
C PHE A 34 2.86 5.51 -17.03
N THR A 35 3.66 5.12 -16.04
CA THR A 35 4.19 3.77 -16.02
C THR A 35 3.00 2.84 -16.18
N GLU A 36 2.98 2.00 -17.22
CA GLU A 36 1.98 0.94 -17.34
C GLU A 36 1.99 0.14 -16.03
N GLU A 37 1.04 0.46 -15.15
CA GLU A 37 0.73 -0.37 -14.02
C GLU A 37 0.13 -1.63 -14.63
N ASN A 38 0.81 -2.76 -14.44
CA ASN A 38 0.29 -4.06 -14.84
C ASN A 38 -1.14 -4.18 -14.29
N ASP A 39 -2.13 -4.19 -15.19
CA ASP A 39 -3.59 -4.24 -14.92
C ASP A 39 -4.00 -5.45 -14.06
N GLN A 40 -3.07 -6.38 -13.85
CA GLN A 40 -3.22 -7.52 -12.98
C GLN A 40 -3.16 -7.14 -11.48
N ALA A 41 -4.22 -7.49 -10.75
CA ALA A 41 -4.29 -7.39 -9.30
C ALA A 41 -3.07 -8.03 -8.60
N LYS A 42 -2.54 -7.31 -7.61
CA LYS A 42 -1.45 -7.79 -6.75
C LYS A 42 -1.94 -8.89 -5.83
N LYS A 43 -1.20 -9.99 -5.72
CA LYS A 43 -1.60 -11.14 -4.89
C LYS A 43 -0.76 -11.23 -3.64
N ILE A 44 -1.42 -11.24 -2.48
CA ILE A 44 -0.80 -11.33 -1.17
C ILE A 44 -1.19 -12.67 -0.54
N LEU A 45 -0.19 -13.48 -0.17
CA LEU A 45 -0.39 -14.76 0.51
C LEU A 45 -0.08 -14.64 2.00
N TYR A 46 -1.01 -15.03 2.84
CA TYR A 46 -0.77 -15.34 4.24
C TYR A 46 -0.24 -16.77 4.32
N TRP A 47 1.06 -16.95 4.56
CA TRP A 47 1.66 -18.28 4.49
C TRP A 47 1.18 -19.17 5.63
N ASN A 48 1.23 -18.67 6.86
CA ASN A 48 0.84 -19.35 8.08
C ASN A 48 -0.21 -18.51 8.83
N ARG A 49 -0.66 -18.99 9.99
CA ARG A 49 -1.62 -18.22 10.81
C ARG A 49 -0.89 -17.21 11.70
N MET A 50 -1.52 -16.07 11.89
CA MET A 50 -1.16 -15.11 12.93
C MET A 50 -1.94 -15.46 14.21
N TYR A 51 -1.26 -16.17 15.12
CA TYR A 51 -1.90 -16.77 16.31
C TYR A 51 -3.03 -17.72 15.91
N ASP A 52 -4.29 -17.33 16.15
CA ASP A 52 -5.51 -18.06 15.84
C ASP A 52 -6.18 -17.62 14.52
N ASP A 53 -5.62 -16.62 13.83
CA ASP A 53 -6.23 -16.01 12.65
C ASP A 53 -5.42 -16.29 11.37
N GLU A 54 -6.09 -16.79 10.33
CA GLU A 54 -5.46 -17.09 9.03
C GLU A 54 -5.35 -15.87 8.10
N THR A 55 -6.00 -14.76 8.47
CA THR A 55 -6.07 -13.53 7.66
C THR A 55 -5.23 -12.39 8.21
N PHE A 56 -4.40 -12.66 9.21
CA PHE A 56 -3.62 -11.65 9.92
C PHE A 56 -4.47 -10.51 10.50
N ARG A 57 -5.76 -10.77 10.76
CA ARG A 57 -6.78 -9.79 11.15
C ARG A 57 -6.96 -8.65 10.15
N MET A 58 -6.43 -8.80 8.93
CA MET A 58 -6.59 -7.86 7.82
C MET A 58 -7.81 -8.23 6.95
N GLY A 59 -8.18 -9.51 6.92
CA GLY A 59 -9.26 -10.04 6.10
C GLY A 59 -8.77 -10.72 4.82
N LYS A 60 -9.71 -11.19 4.00
CA LYS A 60 -9.48 -12.00 2.79
C LYS A 60 -10.22 -11.42 1.59
N GLY A 61 -9.60 -11.51 0.42
CA GLY A 61 -10.11 -10.99 -0.85
C GLY A 61 -9.63 -9.57 -1.14
N GLU A 62 -10.50 -8.79 -1.77
CA GLU A 62 -10.28 -7.40 -2.19
C GLU A 62 -10.53 -6.41 -1.02
N ILE A 63 -9.73 -6.55 0.04
CA ILE A 63 -9.91 -5.79 1.30
C ILE A 63 -9.31 -4.38 1.25
N PHE A 64 -8.61 -4.01 0.17
CA PHE A 64 -7.81 -2.78 0.08
C PHE A 64 -8.53 -1.62 -0.63
N HIS A 65 -9.87 -1.65 -0.72
CA HIS A 65 -10.66 -0.64 -1.45
C HIS A 65 -10.47 0.80 -0.95
N ASP A 66 -10.16 0.98 0.33
CA ASP A 66 -9.88 2.29 0.94
C ASP A 66 -8.39 2.69 0.92
N CYS A 67 -7.52 1.87 0.31
CA CYS A 67 -6.09 2.14 0.21
C CYS A 67 -5.75 2.89 -1.10
N PRO A 68 -4.68 3.71 -1.11
CA PRO A 68 -4.21 4.37 -2.34
C PRO A 68 -3.90 3.39 -3.48
N VAL A 69 -3.46 2.17 -3.13
CA VAL A 69 -3.34 1.04 -4.04
C VAL A 69 -4.38 0.01 -3.62
N SER A 70 -5.43 -0.14 -4.42
CA SER A 70 -6.60 -0.96 -4.08
C SER A 70 -6.74 -2.23 -4.89
N ASN A 71 -6.02 -2.35 -6.02
CA ASN A 71 -6.02 -3.52 -6.90
C ASN A 71 -5.19 -4.67 -6.32
N CYS A 72 -5.59 -5.16 -5.15
CA CYS A 72 -4.89 -6.16 -4.36
C CYS A 72 -5.88 -7.25 -3.89
N TYR A 73 -5.45 -8.50 -3.92
CA TYR A 73 -6.19 -9.65 -3.42
C TYR A 73 -5.35 -10.39 -2.39
N ALA A 74 -5.85 -10.47 -1.15
CA ALA A 74 -5.19 -11.20 -0.07
C ALA A 74 -5.86 -12.54 0.23
N THR A 75 -5.08 -13.58 0.49
CA THR A 75 -5.62 -14.90 0.82
C THR A 75 -4.65 -15.73 1.64
N ASP A 76 -5.19 -16.68 2.40
CA ASP A 76 -4.47 -17.77 3.09
C ASP A 76 -4.41 -19.07 2.27
N ASP A 77 -5.11 -19.13 1.12
CA ASP A 77 -5.15 -20.30 0.26
C ASP A 77 -3.89 -20.35 -0.62
N ARG A 78 -2.95 -21.20 -0.22
CA ARG A 78 -1.68 -21.42 -0.93
C ARG A 78 -1.87 -21.99 -2.35
N ASN A 79 -3.05 -22.50 -2.69
CA ASN A 79 -3.38 -23.04 -4.01
C ASN A 79 -4.21 -22.09 -4.88
N TYR A 80 -4.52 -20.89 -4.39
CA TYR A 80 -5.28 -19.88 -5.14
C TYR A 80 -4.61 -19.49 -6.47
N ALA A 81 -3.28 -19.49 -6.50
CA ALA A 81 -2.47 -19.25 -7.69
C ALA A 81 -1.18 -20.08 -7.63
N ASN A 82 -0.37 -20.06 -8.69
CA ASN A 82 0.99 -20.59 -8.60
C ASN A 82 1.75 -19.81 -7.53
N LEU A 83 2.49 -20.52 -6.68
CA LEU A 83 3.26 -19.93 -5.57
C LEU A 83 4.18 -18.80 -6.03
N THR A 84 4.75 -18.88 -7.24
CA THR A 84 5.65 -17.85 -7.78
C THR A 84 4.94 -16.60 -8.30
N ASP A 85 3.61 -16.64 -8.41
CA ASP A 85 2.78 -15.54 -8.95
C ASP A 85 2.25 -14.62 -7.85
N PHE A 86 2.49 -14.94 -6.57
CA PHE A 86 2.20 -14.03 -5.46
C PHE A 86 3.23 -12.91 -5.41
N ASP A 87 2.80 -11.66 -5.36
CA ASP A 87 3.70 -10.50 -5.25
C ASP A 87 4.31 -10.38 -3.84
N ALA A 88 3.54 -10.74 -2.81
CA ALA A 88 4.01 -10.76 -1.42
C ALA A 88 3.53 -12.01 -0.68
N ILE A 89 4.38 -12.51 0.22
CA ILE A 89 4.06 -13.62 1.12
C ILE A 89 4.41 -13.21 2.55
N LEU A 90 3.42 -13.23 3.44
CA LEU A 90 3.54 -12.84 4.84
C LEU A 90 3.72 -14.08 5.72
N PHE A 91 4.66 -13.97 6.66
CA PHE A 91 4.97 -15.03 7.61
C PHE A 91 4.94 -14.49 9.03
N HIS A 92 4.05 -15.01 9.86
CA HIS A 92 3.99 -14.69 11.28
C HIS A 92 5.05 -15.46 12.06
N GLU A 93 5.78 -14.78 12.93
CA GLU A 93 6.96 -15.26 13.66
C GLU A 93 6.67 -16.48 14.53
N VAL A 94 5.53 -16.51 15.21
CA VAL A 94 5.21 -17.55 16.20
C VAL A 94 4.95 -18.91 15.53
N ASN A 95 4.47 -18.89 14.29
CA ASN A 95 4.04 -20.08 13.57
C ASN A 95 5.00 -20.43 12.43
N LEU A 96 6.24 -19.95 12.48
CA LEU A 96 7.29 -20.34 11.55
C LEU A 96 7.70 -21.80 11.80
N ASP A 97 7.67 -22.61 10.74
CA ASP A 97 8.13 -23.99 10.76
C ASP A 97 9.15 -24.20 9.66
N VAL A 98 10.34 -24.67 10.04
CA VAL A 98 11.45 -24.94 9.10
C VAL A 98 11.10 -26.00 8.07
N TRP A 99 10.13 -26.87 8.36
CA TRP A 99 9.65 -27.91 7.46
C TRP A 99 8.51 -27.43 6.55
N ASP A 100 7.89 -26.29 6.86
CA ASP A 100 6.79 -25.70 6.10
C ASP A 100 7.23 -24.40 5.41
N GLN A 101 8.14 -24.54 4.45
CA GLN A 101 8.64 -23.43 3.64
C GLN A 101 8.10 -23.47 2.21
N PRO A 102 7.94 -22.30 1.55
CA PRO A 102 7.58 -22.26 0.15
C PRO A 102 8.58 -23.04 -0.71
N ARG A 103 8.08 -24.00 -1.49
CA ARG A 103 8.92 -24.90 -2.30
C ARG A 103 9.55 -24.23 -3.51
N ALA A 104 9.04 -23.08 -3.91
CA ALA A 104 9.55 -22.26 -5.00
C ALA A 104 9.44 -20.78 -4.60
N ARG A 105 10.39 -19.98 -5.09
CA ARG A 105 10.43 -18.54 -4.88
C ARG A 105 10.86 -17.84 -6.16
N SER A 106 10.09 -16.86 -6.58
CA SER A 106 10.45 -15.94 -7.65
C SER A 106 11.22 -14.74 -7.09
N PRO A 107 12.23 -14.19 -7.81
CA PRO A 107 12.95 -12.99 -7.38
C PRO A 107 12.08 -11.74 -7.26
N LYS A 108 10.87 -11.75 -7.82
CA LYS A 108 9.92 -10.63 -7.75
C LYS A 108 9.08 -10.63 -6.47
N GLN A 109 9.08 -11.73 -5.71
CA GLN A 109 8.24 -11.87 -4.53
C GLN A 109 8.87 -11.22 -3.31
N TRP A 110 8.05 -10.53 -2.54
CA TRP A 110 8.43 -9.98 -1.24
C TRP A 110 8.06 -10.96 -0.13
N TYR A 111 9.08 -11.49 0.55
CA TYR A 111 8.86 -12.30 1.75
C TYR A 111 8.87 -11.35 2.95
N VAL A 112 7.72 -11.20 3.59
CA VAL A 112 7.51 -10.24 4.67
C VAL A 112 7.53 -10.99 6.00
N PHE A 113 8.51 -10.67 6.84
CA PHE A 113 8.56 -11.16 8.22
C PHE A 113 7.62 -10.33 9.08
N VAL A 114 6.57 -10.96 9.58
CA VAL A 114 5.57 -10.30 10.42
C VAL A 114 5.83 -10.64 11.87
N LYS A 115 5.87 -9.62 12.72
CA LYS A 115 6.02 -9.78 14.16
C LYS A 115 5.20 -8.77 14.94
N MET A 116 4.29 -9.26 15.76
CA MET A 116 3.54 -8.40 16.68
C MET A 116 3.78 -8.74 18.15
N ALA A 117 4.36 -9.89 18.47
CA ALA A 117 4.65 -10.24 19.85
C ALA A 117 5.88 -9.50 20.40
N SER A 118 5.85 -9.16 21.69
CA SER A 118 7.04 -8.73 22.43
C SER A 118 8.12 -9.82 22.39
N PRO A 119 9.42 -9.48 22.18
CA PRO A 119 10.51 -10.46 22.17
C PRO A 119 10.64 -11.25 23.48
N TYR A 120 10.10 -10.74 24.59
CA TYR A 120 10.08 -11.45 25.86
C TYR A 120 9.13 -12.67 25.86
N ASN A 121 8.08 -12.63 25.03
CA ASN A 121 7.00 -13.63 25.05
C ASN A 121 7.16 -14.73 24.01
N VAL A 122 8.15 -14.62 23.12
CA VAL A 122 8.35 -15.55 22.01
C VAL A 122 9.76 -16.08 22.01
N GLN A 123 9.91 -17.34 21.60
CA GLN A 123 11.24 -17.91 21.41
C GLN A 123 11.95 -17.21 20.24
N PRO A 124 13.29 -17.15 20.25
CA PRO A 124 14.04 -16.69 19.10
C PRO A 124 13.67 -17.48 17.84
N VAL A 125 13.55 -16.78 16.71
CA VAL A 125 13.34 -17.41 15.41
C VAL A 125 14.54 -18.31 15.10
N ASN A 126 14.28 -19.48 14.53
CA ASN A 126 15.34 -20.41 14.14
C ASN A 126 16.29 -19.76 13.13
N TYR A 127 17.60 -19.90 13.33
CA TYR A 127 18.64 -19.34 12.46
C TYR A 127 18.53 -19.80 10.99
N LEU A 128 17.84 -20.92 10.73
CA LEU A 128 17.54 -21.39 9.37
C LEU A 128 16.65 -20.43 8.56
N PHE A 129 16.02 -19.44 9.21
CA PHE A 129 15.27 -18.38 8.54
C PHE A 129 16.10 -17.11 8.27
N GLU A 130 17.37 -17.08 8.68
CA GLU A 130 18.25 -15.94 8.41
C GLU A 130 18.40 -15.70 6.90
N GLY A 131 18.20 -14.44 6.47
CA GLY A 131 18.28 -14.06 5.07
C GLY A 131 17.08 -14.45 4.20
N ASN A 132 16.04 -15.08 4.75
CA ASN A 132 14.88 -15.50 3.96
C ASN A 132 13.91 -14.36 3.64
N PHE A 133 13.86 -13.31 4.45
CA PHE A 133 12.89 -12.22 4.34
C PHE A 133 13.48 -10.98 3.65
N ASN A 134 12.66 -10.30 2.85
CA ASN A 134 13.01 -9.05 2.18
C ASN A 134 12.63 -7.82 2.99
N ALA A 135 11.51 -7.90 3.72
CA ALA A 135 10.94 -6.79 4.44
C ALA A 135 10.43 -7.24 5.82
N THR A 136 10.35 -6.30 6.72
CA THR A 136 9.82 -6.45 8.08
C THR A 136 8.50 -5.72 8.22
N MET A 137 7.50 -6.38 8.82
CA MET A 137 6.24 -5.78 9.20
C MET A 137 5.99 -6.00 10.69
N THR A 138 6.32 -5.00 11.51
CA THR A 138 6.30 -5.15 12.98
C THR A 138 5.84 -3.88 13.69
N TYR A 139 5.62 -3.97 15.00
CA TYR A 139 5.31 -2.80 15.84
C TYR A 139 6.51 -1.85 16.05
N TYR A 140 7.72 -2.22 15.64
CA TYR A 140 8.88 -1.33 15.67
C TYR A 140 8.77 -0.27 14.58
N LEU A 141 9.05 0.99 14.93
CA LEU A 141 8.86 2.14 14.03
C LEU A 141 9.91 2.24 12.92
N ASP A 142 11.00 1.50 13.04
CA ASP A 142 12.07 1.36 12.05
C ASP A 142 11.91 0.13 11.15
N SER A 143 10.76 -0.57 11.21
CA SER A 143 10.42 -1.62 10.25
C SER A 143 10.17 -1.04 8.86
N ASP A 144 10.37 -1.83 7.81
CA ASP A 144 10.03 -1.44 6.43
C ASP A 144 8.53 -1.10 6.30
N ILE A 145 7.69 -1.85 7.02
CA ILE A 145 6.24 -1.65 7.12
C ILE A 145 5.85 -1.56 8.60
N PRO A 146 5.75 -0.34 9.18
CA PRO A 146 5.34 -0.20 10.57
C PRO A 146 3.88 -0.64 10.77
N TRP A 147 3.66 -1.64 11.61
CA TRP A 147 2.33 -2.10 12.03
C TRP A 147 2.10 -1.80 13.51
N THR A 148 1.61 -0.61 13.78
CA THR A 148 1.48 -0.09 15.15
C THR A 148 0.16 -0.50 15.79
N TYR A 149 0.16 -0.74 17.09
CA TYR A 149 -1.05 -1.10 17.86
C TYR A 149 -2.12 0.00 17.91
N GLY A 150 -1.75 1.25 17.65
CA GLY A 150 -2.68 2.36 17.65
C GLY A 150 -1.94 3.69 17.63
N ILE A 151 -2.72 4.77 17.64
CA ILE A 151 -2.22 6.14 17.67
C ILE A 151 -2.70 6.85 18.93
N VAL A 152 -1.86 7.73 19.46
CA VAL A 152 -2.20 8.66 20.53
C VAL A 152 -2.31 10.04 19.91
N ARG A 153 -3.41 10.74 20.17
CA ARG A 153 -3.63 12.11 19.72
C ARG A 153 -3.67 13.06 20.90
N ASP A 154 -3.12 14.26 20.72
CA ASP A 154 -3.39 15.34 21.65
C ASP A 154 -4.89 15.68 21.60
N LYS A 155 -5.48 15.91 22.76
CA LYS A 155 -6.93 16.12 22.85
C LYS A 155 -7.36 17.49 22.30
N LEU A 156 -6.50 18.51 22.40
CA LEU A 156 -6.83 19.88 22.02
C LEU A 156 -6.51 20.14 20.55
N SER A 157 -5.32 19.75 20.08
CA SER A 157 -4.91 19.95 18.70
C SER A 157 -5.37 18.83 17.76
N ASN A 158 -5.76 17.66 18.29
CA ASN A 158 -6.07 16.45 17.54
C ASN A 158 -4.88 15.89 16.72
N GLU A 159 -3.68 16.43 16.93
CA GLU A 159 -2.45 15.97 16.27
C GLU A 159 -2.00 14.63 16.83
N THR A 160 -1.42 13.78 15.97
CA THR A 160 -0.83 12.51 16.39
C THR A 160 0.47 12.76 17.14
N VAL A 161 0.55 12.30 18.39
CA VAL A 161 1.73 12.41 19.28
C VAL A 161 2.54 11.12 19.31
N ALA A 162 1.87 9.97 19.18
CA ALA A 162 2.49 8.66 19.10
C ALA A 162 1.71 7.76 18.12
N PRO A 163 2.37 6.79 17.48
CA PRO A 163 3.77 6.45 17.63
C PRO A 163 4.68 7.39 16.85
N LEU A 164 5.72 7.91 17.52
CA LEU A 164 6.78 8.73 16.93
C LEU A 164 8.09 8.38 17.64
N GLN A 165 9.20 8.26 16.88
CA GLN A 165 10.52 7.90 17.44
C GLN A 165 10.93 8.85 18.58
N ASN A 166 10.60 10.14 18.43
CA ASN A 166 10.86 11.19 19.40
C ASN A 166 9.53 11.88 19.79
N ALA A 167 8.59 11.10 20.34
CA ALA A 167 7.30 11.63 20.79
C ALA A 167 7.49 12.75 21.82
N LYS A 168 6.92 13.93 21.54
CA LYS A 168 6.92 15.07 22.47
C LYS A 168 5.62 15.09 23.24
N TRP A 169 5.72 14.92 24.55
CA TRP A 169 4.57 14.96 25.45
C TRP A 169 4.46 16.36 26.05
N SER A 170 3.38 17.08 25.77
CA SER A 170 3.09 18.32 26.49
C SER A 170 2.77 17.99 27.96
N SER A 171 3.46 18.64 28.91
CA SER A 171 3.10 18.47 30.32
C SER A 171 1.71 19.06 30.59
N PHE A 172 1.05 18.62 31.65
CA PHE A 172 -0.24 19.19 32.06
C PHE A 172 -0.13 20.70 32.34
N HIS A 173 1.01 21.15 32.85
CA HIS A 173 1.25 22.55 33.25
C HIS A 173 1.53 23.48 32.07
N ASP A 174 1.95 22.96 30.93
CA ASP A 174 2.25 23.75 29.73
C ASP A 174 1.00 24.01 28.87
N ARG A 175 -0.19 23.63 29.34
CA ARG A 175 -1.44 23.77 28.59
C ARG A 175 -2.01 25.20 28.71
N PRO A 176 -2.34 25.86 27.59
CA PRO A 176 -3.02 27.14 27.64
C PRO A 176 -4.38 26.99 28.34
N GLY A 177 -4.62 27.80 29.37
CA GLY A 177 -5.86 27.78 30.17
C GLY A 177 -5.74 27.19 31.59
N ASN A 178 -4.54 26.79 32.03
CA ASN A 178 -4.26 26.28 33.38
C ASN A 178 -3.66 27.35 34.33
N ILE A 179 -4.22 28.56 34.35
CA ILE A 179 -3.94 29.62 35.35
C ILE A 179 -5.24 29.94 36.07
#